data_AF-A0A7L1XPF2-F1
#
_entry.id   AF-A0A7L1XPF2-F1
#
_cell.length_a   1.000
_cell.length_b   1.000
_cell.length_c   1.000
_cell.angle_alpha   90.00
_cell.angle_beta   90.00
_cell.angle_gamma   90.00
#
_symmetry.space_group_name_H-M   'P 1'
#
loop_
_entity.id
_entity.type
_entity.pdbx_description
1 polymer ?
#
loop_
_entity_poly.entity_id
_entity_poly.type
_entity_poly.pdbx_seq_one_letter_code
_entity_poly.pdbx_strand_id
1 'polypeptide(L)'
;WICCQKGWKLFQKSCYYLSADRMPWTESVQNCTGMGSHLVVINSREEQAFLNKKLQQSPKGMNYYIGLHAEKVGKWHWVDETPFDETMMFWRRNEPSNVDIEKCVVI
;
A
#
# COMPACT_ATOMS: atom_id res chain seq x y z
N TRP A 1 1.38 25.23 1.89
CA TRP A 1 0.27 24.44 1.33
C TRP A 1 0.86 23.30 0.52
N ILE A 2 0.34 22.09 0.64
CA ILE A 2 0.75 20.95 -0.18
C ILE A 2 -0.29 20.82 -1.30
N CYS A 3 0.14 20.93 -2.55
CA CYS A 3 -0.69 20.72 -3.72
C CYS A 3 -0.32 19.37 -4.34
N CYS A 4 -1.30 18.47 -4.48
CA CYS A 4 -1.09 17.21 -5.19
C CYS A 4 -1.31 17.39 -6.69
N GLN A 5 -0.62 16.56 -7.49
CA GLN A 5 -0.85 16.48 -8.93
C GLN A 5 -2.30 16.06 -9.25
N LYS A 6 -2.78 16.40 -10.44
CA LYS A 6 -4.12 16.03 -10.89
C LYS A 6 -4.30 14.51 -10.82
N GLY A 7 -5.41 14.05 -10.24
CA GLY A 7 -5.73 12.63 -10.06
C GLY A 7 -5.30 12.06 -8.71
N TRP A 8 -4.32 12.68 -8.05
CA TRP A 8 -3.87 12.29 -6.70
C TRP A 8 -4.81 12.84 -5.63
N LYS A 9 -4.87 12.15 -4.48
CA LYS A 9 -5.68 12.52 -3.33
C LYS A 9 -4.76 12.99 -2.21
N LEU A 10 -4.98 14.20 -1.71
CA LEU A 10 -4.27 14.71 -0.53
C LEU A 10 -4.87 14.06 0.72
N PHE A 11 -4.01 13.52 1.58
CA PHE A 11 -4.36 13.18 2.95
C PHE A 11 -3.18 13.52 3.86
N GLN A 12 -3.46 14.35 4.86
CA GLN A 12 -2.44 14.94 5.75
C GLN A 12 -1.31 15.62 4.96
N LYS A 13 -0.10 15.04 4.98
CA LYS A 13 1.10 15.58 4.34
C LYS A 13 1.53 14.81 3.09
N SER A 14 0.71 13.86 2.63
CA SER A 14 1.05 12.95 1.54
C SER A 14 0.00 12.96 0.43
N CYS A 15 0.44 12.67 -0.79
CA CYS A 15 -0.41 12.52 -1.96
C CYS A 15 -0.52 11.03 -2.32
N TYR A 16 -1.74 10.55 -2.57
CA TYR A 16 -2.02 9.15 -2.86
C TYR A 16 -2.60 8.98 -4.25
N TYR A 17 -2.08 8.02 -5.01
CA TYR A 17 -2.58 7.65 -6.32
C TYR A 17 -3.10 6.21 -6.30
N LEU A 18 -4.31 6.02 -6.81
CA LEU A 18 -4.93 4.70 -6.96
C LEU A 18 -4.82 4.30 -8.41
N SER A 19 -3.85 3.43 -8.72
CA SER A 19 -3.68 2.93 -10.10
C SER A 19 -4.84 2.03 -10.50
N ALA A 20 -5.33 2.20 -11.74
CA ALA A 20 -6.31 1.28 -12.33
C ALA A 20 -5.63 0.10 -13.06
N ASP A 21 -4.32 0.19 -13.27
CA ASP A 21 -3.55 -0.79 -14.04
C ASP A 21 -3.29 -2.04 -13.19
N ARG A 22 -3.40 -3.20 -13.85
CA ARG A 22 -3.12 -4.51 -13.23
C ARG A 22 -1.75 -4.98 -13.67
N MET A 23 -0.80 -5.00 -12.74
CA MET A 23 0.57 -5.45 -12.97
C MET A 23 1.10 -6.21 -11.74
N PRO A 24 2.13 -7.05 -11.87
CA PRO A 24 2.82 -7.67 -10.74
C PRO A 24 3.32 -6.64 -9.71
N TRP A 25 3.54 -7.06 -8.47
CA TRP A 25 4.02 -6.17 -7.40
C TRP A 25 5.33 -5.45 -7.79
N THR A 26 6.29 -6.18 -8.37
CA THR A 26 7.59 -5.61 -8.79
C THR A 26 7.43 -4.52 -9.86
N GLU A 27 6.54 -4.73 -10.84
CA GLU A 27 6.21 -3.71 -11.84
C GLU A 27 5.46 -2.53 -11.21
N SER A 28 4.61 -2.78 -10.22
CA SER A 28 3.91 -1.73 -9.47
C SER A 28 4.88 -0.83 -8.71
N VAL A 29 5.91 -1.41 -8.09
CA VAL A 29 7.01 -0.66 -7.46
C VAL A 29 7.71 0.21 -8.49
N GLN A 30 8.13 -0.36 -9.63
CA GLN A 30 8.81 0.39 -10.68
C GLN A 30 7.97 1.54 -11.23
N ASN A 31 6.67 1.31 -11.42
CA ASN A 31 5.75 2.33 -11.91
C ASN A 31 5.61 3.50 -10.91
N CYS A 32 5.41 3.20 -9.62
CA CYS A 32 5.36 4.22 -8.59
C CYS A 32 6.69 5.01 -8.49
N THR A 33 7.83 4.33 -8.55
CA THR A 33 9.16 4.97 -8.55
C THR A 33 9.35 5.85 -9.79
N GLY A 34 8.93 5.39 -10.97
CA GLY A 34 8.96 6.17 -12.21
C GLY A 34 8.08 7.43 -12.16
N MET A 35 7.03 7.42 -11.34
CA MET A 35 6.19 8.59 -11.05
C MET A 35 6.78 9.54 -9.98
N GLY A 36 7.99 9.25 -9.47
CA GLY A 36 8.60 10.01 -8.37
C GLY A 36 7.93 9.75 -7.02
N SER A 37 7.38 8.56 -6.83
CA SER A 37 6.66 8.12 -5.63
C SER A 37 7.07 6.71 -5.22
N HIS A 38 6.39 6.12 -4.25
CA HIS A 38 6.55 4.71 -3.88
C HIS A 38 5.18 4.07 -3.65
N LEU A 39 5.12 2.74 -3.63
CA LEU A 39 3.92 2.04 -3.16
C LEU A 39 3.62 2.47 -1.73
N VAL A 40 2.34 2.59 -1.40
CA VAL A 40 1.90 3.22 -0.15
C VAL A 40 2.48 2.53 1.09
N VAL A 41 2.96 3.34 2.02
CA VAL A 41 3.50 2.93 3.33
C VAL A 41 2.55 3.45 4.38
N ILE A 42 1.89 2.55 5.10
CA ILE A 42 0.83 2.90 6.04
C ILE A 42 1.44 3.11 7.41
N ASN A 43 1.43 4.36 7.87
CA ASN A 43 2.07 4.78 9.12
C ASN A 43 1.08 5.09 10.25
N SER A 44 -0.22 5.05 9.96
CA SER A 44 -1.24 5.40 10.94
C SER A 44 -2.59 4.73 10.67
N ARG A 45 -3.39 4.61 11.73
CA ARG A 45 -4.76 4.06 11.64
C ARG A 45 -5.65 4.95 10.78
N GLU A 46 -5.44 6.25 10.86
CA GLU A 46 -6.17 7.26 10.11
C GLU A 46 -5.86 7.16 8.61
N GLU A 47 -4.61 6.90 8.25
CA GLU A 47 -4.20 6.64 6.87
C GLU A 47 -4.84 5.35 6.33
N GLN A 48 -4.82 4.25 7.08
CA GLN A 48 -5.49 3.03 6.66
C GLN A 48 -7.01 3.22 6.50
N ALA A 49 -7.65 3.96 7.42
CA ALA A 49 -9.07 4.28 7.32
C ALA A 49 -9.38 5.16 6.09
N PHE A 50 -8.51 6.12 5.79
CA PHE A 50 -8.61 6.95 4.59
C PHE A 50 -8.53 6.11 3.31
N LEU A 51 -7.54 5.22 3.20
CA LEU A 51 -7.37 4.33 2.06
C LEU A 51 -8.57 3.41 1.90
N ASN A 52 -9.00 2.73 2.96
CA ASN A 52 -10.19 1.87 2.96
C ASN A 52 -11.44 2.60 2.44
N LYS A 53 -11.65 3.85 2.88
CA LYS A 53 -12.78 4.67 2.40
C LYS A 53 -12.67 5.00 0.91
N LYS A 54 -11.46 5.22 0.38
CA LYS A 54 -11.25 5.45 -1.05
C LYS A 54 -11.45 4.18 -1.87
N LEU A 55 -11.01 3.04 -1.35
CA LEU A 55 -11.19 1.73 -1.99
C LEU A 55 -12.66 1.32 -2.08
N GLN A 56 -13.50 1.70 -1.12
CA GLN A 56 -14.95 1.51 -1.21
C GLN A 56 -15.60 2.29 -2.38
N GLN A 57 -14.94 3.33 -2.89
CA GLN A 57 -15.38 4.10 -4.05
C GLN A 57 -14.82 3.54 -5.37
N SER A 58 -13.85 2.64 -5.30
CA SER A 58 -13.30 1.90 -6.45
C SER A 58 -14.23 0.74 -6.85
N PRO A 59 -14.09 0.20 -8.08
CA PRO A 59 -14.83 -0.99 -8.50
C PRO A 59 -14.68 -2.13 -7.49
N LYS A 60 -15.81 -2.75 -7.10
CA LYS A 60 -15.84 -3.85 -6.14
C LYS A 60 -14.92 -4.99 -6.59
N GLY A 61 -14.12 -5.52 -5.67
CA GLY A 61 -13.24 -6.67 -5.89
C GLY A 61 -11.86 -6.34 -6.46
N MET A 62 -11.48 -5.06 -6.55
CA MET A 62 -10.10 -4.66 -6.82
C MET A 62 -9.26 -4.76 -5.54
N ASN A 63 -8.12 -5.46 -5.62
CA ASN A 63 -7.08 -5.45 -4.60
C ASN A 63 -5.96 -4.51 -5.07
N TYR A 64 -5.38 -3.74 -4.14
CA TYR A 64 -4.30 -2.80 -4.46
C TYR A 64 -3.04 -3.20 -3.73
N TYR A 65 -1.93 -3.32 -4.45
CA TYR A 65 -0.63 -3.56 -3.82
C TYR A 65 -0.22 -2.38 -2.95
N ILE A 66 0.34 -2.69 -1.79
CA ILE A 66 0.97 -1.73 -0.89
C ILE A 66 2.48 -1.96 -0.86
N GLY A 67 3.21 -1.02 -0.24
CA GLY A 67 4.66 -1.04 -0.13
C GLY A 67 5.21 -2.04 0.88
N LEU A 68 4.37 -2.90 1.45
CA LEU A 68 4.81 -3.92 2.40
C LEU A 68 5.17 -5.21 1.66
N HIS A 69 6.39 -5.68 1.88
CA HIS A 69 6.90 -6.91 1.30
C HIS A 69 7.74 -7.69 2.33
N ALA A 70 8.03 -8.95 2.03
CA ALA A 70 8.86 -9.80 2.87
C ALA A 70 9.89 -10.55 2.04
N GLU A 71 11.14 -10.61 2.50
CA GLU A 71 12.13 -11.54 1.93
C GLU A 71 11.82 -12.99 2.34
N LYS A 72 11.39 -13.14 3.59
CA LYS A 72 10.90 -14.36 4.23
C LYS A 72 9.63 -14.03 5.00
N VAL A 73 8.58 -14.84 4.86
CA VAL A 73 7.31 -14.64 5.59
C VAL A 73 7.58 -14.44 7.08
N GLY A 74 6.95 -13.42 7.67
CA GLY A 74 7.18 -12.98 9.05
C GLY A 74 8.32 -11.96 9.23
N LYS A 75 9.06 -11.61 8.18
CA LYS A 75 10.01 -10.49 8.15
C LYS A 75 9.56 -9.45 7.14
N TRP A 76 8.67 -8.57 7.58
CA TRP A 76 8.06 -7.55 6.74
C TRP A 76 8.90 -6.27 6.71
N HIS A 77 8.96 -5.66 5.53
CA HIS A 77 9.73 -4.45 5.23
C HIS A 77 8.89 -3.52 4.36
N TRP A 78 8.95 -2.23 4.67
CA TRP A 78 8.39 -1.19 3.82
C TRP A 78 9.39 -0.77 2.74
N VAL A 79 8.90 -0.48 1.54
CA VAL A 79 9.70 0.00 0.40
C VAL A 79 10.45 1.31 0.66
N ASP A 80 10.09 2.08 1.68
CA ASP A 80 10.73 3.33 2.08
C ASP A 80 11.67 3.17 3.29
N GLU A 81 11.97 1.93 3.68
CA GLU A 81 12.80 1.58 4.84
C GLU A 81 12.20 1.97 6.21
N THR A 82 10.93 2.39 6.26
CA THR A 82 10.25 2.65 7.54
C THR A 82 10.24 1.38 8.40
N PRO A 83 10.56 1.47 9.71
CA PRO A 83 10.48 0.32 10.59
C PRO A 83 9.08 -0.29 10.62
N PHE A 84 9.01 -1.60 10.48
CA PHE A 84 7.74 -2.33 10.55
C PHE A 84 7.26 -2.43 12.01
N ASP A 85 6.04 -1.96 12.28
CA ASP A 85 5.36 -2.11 13.56
C ASP A 85 4.13 -3.01 13.39
N GLU A 86 4.19 -4.22 13.96
CA GLU A 86 3.12 -5.21 13.92
C GLU A 86 1.80 -4.72 14.52
N THR A 87 1.85 -3.78 15.47
CA THR A 87 0.66 -3.25 16.15
C THR A 87 -0.17 -2.29 15.28
N MET A 88 0.41 -1.83 14.17
CA MET A 88 -0.21 -0.86 13.25
C MET A 88 -0.94 -1.52 12.08
N MET A 89 -0.69 -2.80 11.82
CA MET A 89 -1.26 -3.52 10.67
C MET A 89 -2.64 -4.10 10.98
N PHE A 90 -3.65 -3.66 10.23
CA PHE A 90 -4.98 -4.30 10.21
C PHE A 90 -5.05 -5.31 9.09
N TRP A 91 -4.35 -6.44 9.27
CA TRP A 91 -4.47 -7.57 8.37
C TRP A 91 -5.93 -7.95 8.17
N ARG A 92 -6.30 -8.35 6.94
CA ARG A 92 -7.60 -8.98 6.71
C ARG A 92 -7.70 -10.21 7.63
N ARG A 93 -8.91 -10.57 8.03
CA ARG A 93 -9.12 -11.74 8.89
C ARG A 93 -8.50 -12.97 8.22
N ASN A 94 -7.60 -13.66 8.92
CA ASN A 94 -6.77 -14.78 8.45
C ASN A 94 -5.52 -14.41 7.62
N GLU A 95 -5.14 -13.13 7.56
CA GLU A 95 -3.86 -12.69 7.01
C GLU A 95 -2.89 -12.26 8.15
N PRO A 96 -1.57 -12.37 7.95
CA PRO A 96 -0.92 -13.03 6.81
C PRO A 96 -1.15 -14.54 6.86
N SER A 97 -1.48 -15.15 5.72
CA SER A 97 -1.89 -16.55 5.59
C SER A 97 -0.76 -17.57 5.85
N ASN A 98 0.44 -17.10 6.21
CA ASN A 98 1.64 -17.89 6.55
C ASN A 98 2.01 -18.99 5.53
N VAL A 99 1.50 -18.93 4.30
CA VAL A 99 2.01 -19.71 3.18
C VAL A 99 3.26 -19.03 2.65
N ASP A 100 4.35 -19.78 2.49
CA ASP A 100 5.69 -19.31 2.02
C ASP A 100 5.71 -18.60 0.65
N ILE A 101 4.55 -18.40 0.03
CA ILE A 101 4.33 -17.93 -1.33
C ILE A 101 3.91 -16.45 -1.34
N GLU A 102 3.33 -15.92 -0.26
CA GLU A 102 2.80 -14.55 -0.22
C GLU A 102 3.78 -13.56 0.41
N LYS A 103 4.71 -13.06 -0.41
CA LYS A 103 5.74 -12.08 -0.01
C LYS A 103 5.35 -10.62 -0.25
N CYS A 104 4.16 -10.37 -0.78
CA CYS A 104 3.66 -9.03 -1.14
C CYS A 104 2.27 -8.84 -0.55
N VAL A 105 1.92 -7.60 -0.17
CA VAL A 105 0.65 -7.32 0.52
C VAL A 105 -0.29 -6.48 -0.36
N VAL A 106 -1.59 -6.76 -0.24
CA VAL A 106 -2.66 -5.96 -0.85
C VAL A 106 -3.64 -5.43 0.21
N ILE A 107 -4.31 -4.33 -0.12
CA ILE A 107 -5.41 -3.74 0.66
C ILE A 107 -6.74 -3.79 -0.09
#